data_AF-A0A8K0S2Z2-F1
#
_entry.id   AF-A0A8K0S2Z2-F1
#
_cell.length_a   1.000
_cell.length_b   1.000
_cell.length_c   1.000
_cell.angle_alpha   90.00
_cell.angle_beta   90.00
_cell.angle_gamma   90.00
#
_symmetry.space_group_name_H-M   'P 1'
#
loop_
_entity.id
_entity.type
_entity.pdbx_description
1 polymer ?
#
loop_
_entity_poly.entity_id
_entity_poly.type
_entity_poly.pdbx_seq_one_letter_code
_entity_poly.pdbx_strand_id
1 'polypeptide(L)'
;MIKPEERFMSEGQTYFGSKEIPDAPAYCSVWGWDQLRMIKVKGTAKLFPPDEDLEVPILAQLADYLSPQISAVTVDNDGLISEVSTDPMEDDTEFVAYLPSSTTESLHGCRTINYSRLQEIDRLGPGVDLSLYSDESGNSQKVAFKFNPLGKPRRLQMAWDELNILKSLPPHENIVPLDRVVLEDSESRVIGFTTKYIPGGTLEDTKLPFRFEWLQQLTQLIDFLNLDLGIMHQDVAPRNLLIDPETHKILLFDFDWVACGKKNLLDGSDDVTGVSFTDIPHWDRTMDMVQSIPEWLCNRELDSGVSTFRNFLNEWVAKRRSCDDMQQYLNAPNQLGWPDLPMQPDYDVPFEMGTDDNGETRWVTGPRMRRIAIRKGQYIFRWERPPQSRLRMSKNNV
;
A
#
# COMPACT_ATOMS: atom_id res chain seq x y z
N MET A 1 6.94 11.39 5.55
CA MET A 1 6.38 11.02 6.87
C MET A 1 4.99 10.48 6.67
N ILE A 2 4.68 9.32 7.25
CA ILE A 2 3.31 8.80 7.30
C ILE A 2 2.42 9.80 8.03
N LYS A 3 1.27 10.13 7.44
CA LYS A 3 0.36 11.10 8.05
C LYS A 3 -0.20 10.53 9.37
N PRO A 4 -0.40 11.32 10.44
CA PRO A 4 -0.91 10.81 11.72
C PRO A 4 -2.16 9.95 11.61
N GLU A 5 -3.08 10.34 10.73
CA GLU A 5 -4.34 9.64 10.42
C GLU A 5 -4.13 8.30 9.70
N GLU A 6 -3.00 8.10 9.03
CA GLU A 6 -2.65 6.86 8.33
C GLU A 6 -1.81 5.91 9.19
N ARG A 7 -1.36 6.35 10.38
CA ARG A 7 -0.46 5.56 11.25
C ARG A 7 -1.10 4.29 11.78
N PHE A 8 -2.42 4.27 11.93
CA PHE A 8 -3.14 3.19 12.60
C PHE A 8 -4.35 2.73 11.79
N MET A 9 -4.62 1.43 11.85
CA MET A 9 -5.80 0.82 11.24
C MET A 9 -6.41 -0.15 12.26
N SER A 10 -7.67 0.05 12.63
CA SER A 10 -8.40 -0.87 13.51
C SER A 10 -8.90 -2.08 12.73
N GLU A 11 -8.82 -3.27 13.33
CA GLU A 11 -9.49 -4.49 12.85
C GLU A 11 -10.84 -4.72 13.58
N GLY A 12 -11.30 -3.73 14.35
CA GLY A 12 -12.56 -3.75 15.08
C GLY A 12 -12.44 -4.24 16.52
N GLN A 13 -13.59 -4.26 17.19
CA GLN A 13 -13.74 -4.48 18.63
C GLN A 13 -14.32 -5.86 18.94
N THR A 14 -13.86 -6.47 20.03
CA THR A 14 -14.37 -7.73 20.58
C THR A 14 -14.76 -7.55 22.05
N TYR A 15 -15.94 -8.06 22.40
CA TYR A 15 -16.53 -7.92 23.74
C TYR A 15 -16.66 -9.29 24.42
N PHE A 16 -16.26 -9.37 25.69
CA PHE A 16 -16.47 -10.53 26.54
C PHE A 16 -17.66 -10.27 27.47
N GLY A 17 -18.88 -10.46 26.94
CA GLY A 17 -20.14 -10.18 27.64
C GLY A 17 -21.08 -9.34 26.79
N SER A 18 -22.16 -8.84 27.39
CA SER A 18 -23.03 -7.89 26.68
C SER A 18 -22.30 -6.58 26.48
N LYS A 19 -22.27 -6.10 25.23
CA LYS A 19 -21.73 -4.78 24.86
C LYS A 19 -22.48 -3.61 25.51
N GLU A 20 -23.65 -3.87 26.09
CA GLU A 20 -24.46 -2.89 26.82
C GLU A 20 -24.04 -2.75 28.30
N ILE A 21 -23.19 -3.65 28.81
CA ILE A 21 -22.68 -3.59 30.18
C ILE A 21 -21.36 -2.80 30.16
N PRO A 22 -21.29 -1.58 30.72
CA PRO A 22 -20.12 -0.71 30.59
C PRO A 22 -18.82 -1.34 31.10
N ASP A 23 -18.89 -2.15 32.16
CA ASP A 23 -17.71 -2.77 32.76
C ASP A 23 -17.37 -4.15 32.14
N ALA A 24 -18.07 -4.58 31.08
CA ALA A 24 -17.74 -5.81 30.38
C ALA A 24 -16.34 -5.69 29.76
N PRO A 25 -15.44 -6.67 29.97
CA PRO A 25 -14.12 -6.65 29.34
C PRO A 25 -14.24 -6.61 27.83
N ALA A 26 -13.47 -5.73 27.21
CA ALA A 26 -13.42 -5.58 25.77
C ALA A 26 -11.97 -5.39 25.31
N TYR A 27 -11.71 -5.76 24.07
CA TYR A 27 -10.43 -5.47 23.42
C TYR A 27 -10.63 -5.18 21.95
N CYS A 28 -9.66 -4.50 21.38
CA CYS A 28 -9.54 -4.28 19.94
C CYS A 28 -8.10 -4.54 19.53
N SER A 29 -7.93 -4.89 18.25
CA SER A 29 -6.62 -5.13 17.68
C SER A 29 -6.37 -4.04 16.66
N VAL A 30 -5.31 -3.25 16.87
CA VAL A 30 -4.97 -2.10 16.04
C VAL A 30 -3.62 -2.35 15.37
N TRP A 31 -3.58 -2.24 14.05
CA TRP A 31 -2.34 -2.28 13.27
C TRP A 31 -1.63 -0.93 13.37
N GLY A 32 -0.37 -0.94 13.79
CA GLY A 32 0.50 0.23 13.73
C GLY A 32 1.42 0.18 12.51
N TRP A 33 1.17 1.01 11.49
CA TRP A 33 2.02 1.12 10.29
C TRP A 33 3.43 1.63 10.60
N ASP A 34 3.56 2.32 11.72
CA ASP A 34 4.83 2.83 12.21
C ASP A 34 5.73 1.68 12.71
N GLN A 35 5.21 0.83 13.60
CA GLN A 35 5.96 -0.26 14.22
C GLN A 35 5.80 -1.61 13.50
N LEU A 36 4.95 -1.67 12.46
CA LEU A 36 4.66 -2.83 11.62
C LEU A 36 4.20 -4.06 12.41
N ARG A 37 3.24 -3.86 13.30
CA ARG A 37 2.66 -4.91 14.14
C ARG A 37 1.23 -4.61 14.56
N MET A 38 0.50 -5.67 14.94
CA MET A 38 -0.72 -5.53 15.73
C MET A 38 -0.39 -5.25 17.19
N ILE A 39 -1.17 -4.37 17.81
CA ILE A 39 -1.19 -4.13 19.24
C ILE A 39 -2.61 -4.35 19.73
N LYS A 40 -2.76 -5.22 20.72
CA LYS A 40 -4.04 -5.49 21.37
C LYS A 40 -4.27 -4.44 22.46
N VAL A 41 -5.32 -3.65 22.33
CA VAL A 41 -5.72 -2.67 23.35
C VAL A 41 -6.88 -3.26 24.14
N LYS A 42 -6.69 -3.45 25.44
CA LYS A 42 -7.67 -4.05 26.36
C LYS A 42 -8.26 -2.98 27.26
N GLY A 43 -9.53 -3.12 27.59
CA GLY A 43 -10.26 -2.20 28.45
C GLY A 43 -11.66 -2.73 28.72
N THR A 44 -12.64 -1.83 28.72
CA THR A 44 -14.04 -2.13 29.00
C THR A 44 -14.94 -1.66 27.85
N ALA A 45 -16.18 -2.14 27.79
CA ALA A 45 -17.18 -1.67 26.84
C ALA A 45 -17.52 -0.17 27.01
N LYS A 46 -17.24 0.40 28.19
CA LYS A 46 -17.35 1.85 28.42
C LYS A 46 -16.30 2.63 27.62
N LEU A 47 -15.08 2.08 27.53
CA LEU A 47 -13.97 2.71 26.81
C LEU A 47 -14.07 2.48 25.30
N PHE A 48 -14.58 1.31 24.90
CA PHE A 48 -14.84 0.96 23.50
C PHE A 48 -16.36 0.82 23.31
N PRO A 49 -17.09 1.92 23.09
CA PRO A 49 -18.50 1.83 22.80
C PRO A 49 -18.71 1.25 21.39
N PRO A 50 -19.80 0.49 21.14
CA PRO A 50 -19.98 -0.28 19.90
C PRO A 50 -20.04 0.52 18.60
N ASP A 51 -20.33 1.81 18.69
CA ASP A 51 -20.60 2.69 17.56
C ASP A 51 -19.51 3.77 17.40
N GLU A 52 -18.40 3.70 18.16
CA GLU A 52 -17.29 4.64 18.04
C GLU A 52 -15.93 3.93 17.97
N ASP A 53 -15.08 4.35 17.03
CA ASP A 53 -13.71 3.85 16.85
C ASP A 53 -12.71 4.63 17.73
N LEU A 54 -12.79 4.46 19.05
CA LEU A 54 -11.95 5.19 20.01
C LEU A 54 -10.55 4.58 20.19
N GLU A 55 -10.33 3.35 19.74
CA GLU A 55 -9.07 2.64 19.92
C GLU A 55 -7.88 3.26 19.20
N VAL A 56 -8.09 3.84 18.02
CA VAL A 56 -7.04 4.49 17.24
C VAL A 56 -6.55 5.76 17.97
N PRO A 57 -7.43 6.70 18.39
CA PRO A 57 -7.03 7.82 19.21
C PRO A 57 -6.30 7.43 20.50
N ILE A 58 -6.73 6.36 21.18
CA ILE A 58 -6.09 5.86 22.40
C ILE A 58 -4.67 5.37 22.10
N LEU A 59 -4.51 4.47 21.12
CA LEU A 59 -3.19 3.94 20.79
C LEU A 59 -2.25 5.04 20.25
N ALA A 60 -2.77 5.99 19.47
CA ALA A 60 -1.99 7.08 18.90
C ALA A 60 -1.28 7.93 19.96
N GLN A 61 -1.90 8.13 21.14
CA GLN A 61 -1.29 8.87 22.25
C GLN A 61 -0.10 8.12 22.89
N LEU A 62 -0.05 6.80 22.71
CA LEU A 62 0.84 5.91 23.44
C LEU A 62 1.95 5.33 22.56
N ALA A 63 1.69 5.16 21.27
CA ALA A 63 2.52 4.38 20.34
C ALA A 63 4.00 4.80 20.29
N ASP A 64 4.29 6.10 20.41
CA ASP A 64 5.67 6.62 20.39
C ASP A 64 6.50 6.17 21.62
N TYR A 65 5.83 5.84 22.72
CA TYR A 65 6.44 5.37 23.96
C TYR A 65 6.56 3.85 24.03
N LEU A 66 5.74 3.12 23.27
CA LEU A 66 5.74 1.66 23.29
C LEU A 66 7.02 1.09 22.70
N SER A 67 7.57 0.08 23.37
CA SER A 67 8.65 -0.75 22.84
C SER A 67 8.11 -1.62 21.71
N PRO A 68 8.89 -1.88 20.64
CA PRO A 68 8.50 -2.80 19.56
C PRO A 68 8.24 -4.23 20.03
N GLN A 69 8.51 -4.58 21.29
CA GLN A 69 8.23 -5.90 21.88
C GLN A 69 6.83 -6.02 22.49
N ILE A 70 6.13 -4.91 22.75
CA ILE A 70 4.81 -4.90 23.42
C ILE A 70 3.71 -5.40 22.48
N SER A 71 3.04 -6.50 22.85
CA SER A 71 1.93 -7.10 22.11
C SER A 71 0.55 -6.67 22.56
N ALA A 72 0.40 -6.30 23.83
CA ALA A 72 -0.85 -5.76 24.34
C ALA A 72 -0.63 -4.64 25.35
N VAL A 73 -1.63 -3.78 25.46
CA VAL A 73 -1.74 -2.74 26.46
C VAL A 73 -3.11 -2.82 27.13
N THR A 74 -3.15 -2.64 28.44
CA THR A 74 -4.41 -2.50 29.19
C THR A 74 -4.60 -1.03 29.54
N VAL A 75 -5.78 -0.52 29.26
CA VAL A 75 -6.15 0.88 29.38
C VAL A 75 -7.32 1.01 30.36
N ASP A 76 -7.26 1.99 31.26
CA ASP A 76 -8.36 2.30 32.16
C ASP A 76 -9.47 3.12 31.47
N ASN A 77 -10.54 3.44 32.20
CA ASN A 77 -11.67 4.20 31.67
C ASN A 77 -11.33 5.66 31.31
N ASP A 78 -10.14 6.15 31.70
CA ASP A 78 -9.65 7.49 31.38
C ASP A 78 -8.71 7.46 30.15
N GLY A 79 -8.47 6.30 29.55
CA GLY A 79 -7.59 6.16 28.39
C GLY A 79 -6.10 6.04 28.75
N LEU A 80 -5.75 5.82 30.02
CA LEU A 80 -4.36 5.72 30.47
C LEU A 80 -3.90 4.26 30.55
N ILE A 81 -2.62 4.01 30.22
CA ILE A 81 -2.03 2.67 30.34
C ILE A 81 -1.94 2.29 31.81
N SER A 82 -2.56 1.17 32.16
CA SER A 82 -2.42 0.51 33.46
C SER A 82 -1.44 -0.67 33.40
N GLU A 83 -1.33 -1.36 32.26
CA GLU A 83 -0.46 -2.53 32.09
C GLU A 83 0.03 -2.66 30.64
N VAL A 84 1.20 -3.29 30.45
CA VAL A 84 1.74 -3.69 29.15
C VAL A 84 2.11 -5.17 29.17
N SER A 85 1.93 -5.85 28.03
CA SER A 85 2.26 -7.25 27.86
C SER A 85 3.24 -7.44 26.70
N THR A 86 4.18 -8.36 26.89
CA THR A 86 5.08 -8.86 25.83
C THR A 86 4.81 -10.33 25.53
N ASP A 87 3.66 -10.87 25.97
CA ASP A 87 3.30 -12.26 25.74
C ASP A 87 3.05 -12.50 24.24
N PRO A 88 3.81 -13.39 23.58
CA PRO A 88 3.58 -13.74 22.18
C PRO A 88 2.19 -14.32 21.90
N MET A 89 1.51 -14.87 22.92
CA MET A 89 0.15 -15.40 22.76
C MET A 89 -0.90 -14.32 22.52
N GLU A 90 -0.57 -13.07 22.84
CA GLU A 90 -1.40 -11.89 22.64
C GLU A 90 -1.07 -11.15 21.34
N ASP A 91 -0.08 -11.62 20.58
CA ASP A 91 0.23 -11.11 19.25
C ASP A 91 -0.77 -11.67 18.23
N ASP A 92 -1.73 -10.81 17.87
CA ASP A 92 -2.73 -11.07 16.85
C ASP A 92 -2.24 -10.70 15.44
N THR A 93 -0.94 -10.44 15.25
CA THR A 93 -0.39 -10.18 13.92
C THR A 93 -0.55 -11.42 13.03
N GLU A 94 -1.05 -11.23 11.81
CA GLU A 94 -1.12 -12.29 10.81
C GLU A 94 0.28 -12.75 10.40
N PHE A 95 0.43 -14.05 10.14
CA PHE A 95 1.63 -14.58 9.52
C PHE A 95 1.64 -14.27 8.03
N VAL A 96 2.70 -13.64 7.54
CA VAL A 96 2.92 -13.40 6.11
C VAL A 96 3.89 -14.43 5.57
N ALA A 97 3.38 -15.34 4.75
CA ALA A 97 4.20 -16.35 4.07
C ALA A 97 4.87 -15.77 2.82
N TYR A 98 5.92 -14.96 2.99
CA TYR A 98 6.68 -14.44 1.85
C TYR A 98 7.25 -15.56 0.98
N LEU A 99 7.17 -15.36 -0.34
CA LEU A 99 7.57 -16.35 -1.32
C LEU A 99 9.11 -16.48 -1.37
N PRO A 100 9.65 -17.70 -1.29
CA PRO A 100 11.07 -17.93 -1.59
C PRO A 100 11.40 -17.46 -3.02
N SER A 101 12.57 -16.85 -3.22
CA SER A 101 12.98 -16.41 -4.57
C SER A 101 13.02 -17.56 -5.58
N SER A 102 13.26 -18.79 -5.12
CA SER A 102 13.28 -20.00 -5.95
C SER A 102 11.92 -20.38 -6.51
N THR A 103 10.82 -19.88 -5.96
CA THR A 103 9.45 -20.13 -6.44
C THR A 103 8.89 -18.95 -7.24
N THR A 104 9.69 -17.89 -7.47
CA THR A 104 9.26 -16.67 -8.17
C THR A 104 9.97 -16.54 -9.52
N GLU A 105 9.72 -17.49 -10.42
CA GLU A 105 10.41 -17.56 -11.73
C GLU A 105 10.24 -16.29 -12.56
N SER A 106 9.07 -15.65 -12.48
CA SER A 106 8.81 -14.40 -13.19
C SER A 106 9.66 -13.23 -12.73
N LEU A 107 10.35 -13.34 -11.59
CA LEU A 107 11.28 -12.33 -11.08
C LEU A 107 12.74 -12.64 -11.42
N HIS A 108 13.03 -13.79 -12.04
CA HIS A 108 14.38 -14.11 -12.48
C HIS A 108 14.92 -13.04 -13.45
N GLY A 109 16.20 -12.68 -13.28
CA GLY A 109 16.86 -11.61 -14.04
C GLY A 109 16.64 -10.20 -13.51
N CYS A 110 15.74 -9.99 -12.54
CA CYS A 110 15.68 -8.71 -11.83
C CYS A 110 16.96 -8.49 -11.02
N ARG A 111 17.35 -7.23 -10.89
CA ARG A 111 18.35 -6.84 -9.90
C ARG A 111 17.76 -7.05 -8.51
N THR A 112 18.56 -7.60 -7.61
CA THR A 112 18.15 -7.87 -6.24
C THR A 112 18.99 -7.06 -5.25
N ILE A 113 18.47 -6.90 -4.04
CA ILE A 113 19.18 -6.39 -2.88
C ILE A 113 18.69 -7.08 -1.62
N ASN A 114 19.60 -7.39 -0.71
CA ASN A 114 19.20 -7.92 0.60
C ASN A 114 18.68 -6.79 1.49
N TYR A 115 17.65 -7.09 2.27
CA TYR A 115 17.00 -6.15 3.18
C TYR A 115 17.98 -5.47 4.15
N SER A 116 18.93 -6.22 4.71
CA SER A 116 19.97 -5.68 5.60
C SER A 116 20.84 -4.56 4.99
N ARG A 117 20.85 -4.42 3.66
CA ARG A 117 21.60 -3.36 2.95
C ARG A 117 20.78 -2.09 2.75
N LEU A 118 19.48 -2.12 3.06
CA LEU A 118 18.60 -0.96 3.05
C LEU A 118 18.63 -0.28 4.42
N GLN A 119 19.08 0.98 4.44
CA GLN A 119 18.99 1.82 5.62
C GLN A 119 17.72 2.67 5.54
N GLU A 120 16.79 2.46 6.46
CA GLU A 120 15.59 3.28 6.59
C GLU A 120 15.96 4.74 6.95
N ILE A 121 15.54 5.69 6.12
CA ILE A 121 15.78 7.13 6.29
C ILE A 121 14.51 7.84 6.76
N ASP A 122 13.35 7.48 6.20
CA ASP A 122 12.05 8.03 6.55
C ASP A 122 10.93 7.04 6.18
N ARG A 123 9.71 7.28 6.66
CA ARG A 123 8.52 6.50 6.29
C ARG A 123 7.64 7.38 5.42
N LEU A 124 7.40 6.98 4.18
CA LEU A 124 6.64 7.77 3.21
C LEU A 124 5.14 7.55 3.36
N GLY A 125 4.72 6.34 3.72
CA GLY A 125 3.33 5.98 3.97
C GLY A 125 3.20 4.51 4.41
N PRO A 126 1.96 4.01 4.53
CA PRO A 126 1.68 2.59 4.79
C PRO A 126 2.43 1.65 3.82
N GLY A 127 3.35 0.83 4.34
CA GLY A 127 4.11 -0.13 3.53
C GLY A 127 5.13 0.50 2.57
N VAL A 128 5.49 1.78 2.76
CA VAL A 128 6.47 2.47 1.91
C VAL A 128 7.47 3.24 2.77
N ASP A 129 8.73 2.83 2.71
CA ASP A 129 9.85 3.49 3.37
C ASP A 129 10.75 4.22 2.37
N LEU A 130 11.29 5.37 2.78
CA LEU A 130 12.43 5.97 2.10
C LEU A 130 13.70 5.31 2.63
N SER A 131 14.45 4.65 1.75
CA SER A 131 15.66 3.91 2.10
C SER A 131 16.90 4.39 1.37
N LEU A 132 18.07 4.18 1.97
CA LEU A 132 19.39 4.38 1.37
C LEU A 132 20.07 3.02 1.17
N TYR A 133 20.80 2.86 0.07
CA TYR A 133 21.79 1.79 -0.04
C TYR A 133 23.01 2.24 -0.85
N SER A 134 24.12 1.51 -0.75
CA SER A 134 25.28 1.69 -1.63
C SER A 134 25.21 0.72 -2.80
N ASP A 135 25.23 1.24 -4.03
CA ASP A 135 25.23 0.42 -5.23
C ASP A 135 26.57 -0.30 -5.45
N GLU A 136 26.65 -1.06 -6.54
CA GLU A 136 27.84 -1.86 -6.91
C GLU A 136 29.08 -0.98 -7.18
N SER A 137 28.88 0.31 -7.46
CA SER A 137 29.96 1.30 -7.63
C SER A 137 30.27 2.07 -6.34
N GLY A 138 29.57 1.77 -5.24
CA GLY A 138 29.69 2.45 -3.96
C GLY A 138 28.94 3.78 -3.87
N ASN A 139 28.15 4.14 -4.89
CA ASN A 139 27.36 5.37 -4.84
C ASN A 139 26.12 5.16 -3.97
N SER A 140 25.77 6.18 -3.20
CA SER A 140 24.57 6.16 -2.37
C SER A 140 23.31 6.39 -3.23
N GLN A 141 22.38 5.44 -3.19
CA GLN A 141 21.11 5.47 -3.89
C GLN A 141 19.97 5.65 -2.90
N LYS A 142 19.11 6.64 -3.14
CA LYS A 142 17.84 6.82 -2.40
C LYS A 142 16.71 6.17 -3.18
N VAL A 143 15.92 5.36 -2.49
CA VAL A 143 14.82 4.60 -3.10
C VAL A 143 13.58 4.60 -2.23
N ALA A 144 12.42 4.48 -2.86
CA ALA A 144 11.19 4.13 -2.16
C ALA A 144 11.09 2.61 -2.09
N PHE A 145 11.21 2.05 -0.88
CA PHE A 145 11.04 0.63 -0.61
C PHE A 145 9.56 0.34 -0.32
N LYS A 146 8.90 -0.36 -1.23
CA LYS A 146 7.51 -0.80 -1.11
C LYS A 146 7.47 -2.26 -0.65
N PHE A 147 6.65 -2.54 0.36
CA PHE A 147 6.47 -3.87 0.91
C PHE A 147 5.06 -4.04 1.47
N ASN A 148 4.58 -5.28 1.56
CA ASN A 148 3.29 -5.57 2.17
C ASN A 148 3.48 -6.40 3.45
N PRO A 149 3.30 -5.79 4.64
CA PRO A 149 3.44 -6.48 5.93
C PRO A 149 2.14 -7.16 6.41
N LEU A 150 1.04 -7.06 5.64
CA LEU A 150 -0.26 -7.63 5.99
C LEU A 150 -0.48 -9.00 5.33
N GLY A 151 -0.95 -9.98 6.09
CA GLY A 151 -1.24 -11.35 5.62
C GLY A 151 -2.50 -11.47 4.75
N LYS A 152 -3.15 -10.35 4.42
CA LYS A 152 -4.41 -10.29 3.67
C LYS A 152 -4.18 -10.69 2.20
N PRO A 153 -4.86 -11.73 1.67
CA PRO A 153 -4.64 -12.25 0.31
C PRO A 153 -4.70 -11.18 -0.79
N ARG A 154 -5.68 -10.26 -0.71
CA ARG A 154 -5.82 -9.16 -1.68
C ARG A 154 -4.60 -8.24 -1.70
N ARG A 155 -4.05 -7.88 -0.54
CA ARG A 155 -2.88 -6.99 -0.45
C ARG A 155 -1.61 -7.66 -0.97
N LEU A 156 -1.48 -8.97 -0.73
CA LEU A 156 -0.39 -9.77 -1.30
C LEU A 156 -0.50 -9.86 -2.83
N GLN A 157 -1.70 -10.04 -3.36
CA GLN A 157 -1.94 -10.05 -4.81
C GLN A 157 -1.61 -8.70 -5.45
N MET A 158 -2.08 -7.58 -4.86
CA MET A 158 -1.79 -6.22 -5.34
C MET A 158 -0.29 -5.94 -5.42
N ALA A 159 0.45 -6.25 -4.35
CA ALA A 159 1.91 -6.05 -4.32
C ALA A 159 2.65 -6.94 -5.35
N TRP A 160 2.15 -8.15 -5.58
CA TRP A 160 2.68 -9.06 -6.59
C TRP A 160 2.44 -8.58 -8.01
N ASP A 161 1.21 -8.13 -8.30
CA ASP A 161 0.82 -7.60 -9.61
C ASP A 161 1.62 -6.34 -9.94
N GLU A 162 1.75 -5.41 -8.97
CA GLU A 162 2.55 -4.20 -9.14
C GLU A 162 4.02 -4.51 -9.44
N LEU A 163 4.64 -5.43 -8.68
CA LEU A 163 6.04 -5.80 -8.91
C LEU A 163 6.23 -6.40 -10.31
N ASN A 164 5.35 -7.30 -10.73
CA ASN A 164 5.50 -7.95 -12.02
C ASN A 164 5.19 -7.00 -13.18
N ILE A 165 4.26 -6.05 -13.03
CA ILE A 165 4.01 -5.06 -14.09
C ILE A 165 5.16 -4.07 -14.22
N LEU A 166 5.67 -3.52 -13.11
CA LEU A 166 6.80 -2.59 -13.15
C LEU A 166 8.07 -3.24 -13.71
N LYS A 167 8.25 -4.54 -13.48
CA LYS A 167 9.31 -5.32 -14.14
C LYS A 167 9.10 -5.40 -15.66
N SER A 168 7.86 -5.63 -16.09
CA SER A 168 7.53 -6.00 -17.47
C SER A 168 7.29 -4.81 -18.39
N LEU A 169 7.01 -3.63 -17.81
CA LEU A 169 6.80 -2.40 -18.57
C LEU A 169 8.07 -2.02 -19.34
N PRO A 170 7.94 -1.62 -20.61
CA PRO A 170 9.06 -1.02 -21.32
C PRO A 170 9.46 0.29 -20.62
N PRO A 171 10.75 0.68 -20.65
CA PRO A 171 11.19 1.95 -20.09
C PRO A 171 10.39 3.12 -20.67
N HIS A 172 9.79 3.92 -19.79
CA HIS A 172 8.97 5.06 -20.18
C HIS A 172 9.33 6.28 -19.33
N GLU A 173 9.45 7.45 -19.96
CA GLU A 173 9.92 8.68 -19.31
C GLU A 173 8.92 9.27 -18.29
N ASN A 174 7.65 8.85 -18.37
CA ASN A 174 6.58 9.26 -17.46
C ASN A 174 6.17 8.18 -16.44
N ILE A 175 6.96 7.11 -16.26
CA ILE A 175 6.69 6.07 -15.26
C ILE A 175 7.89 5.98 -14.31
N VAL A 176 7.64 5.87 -13.01
CA VAL A 176 8.72 5.61 -12.04
C VAL A 176 9.23 4.16 -12.23
N PRO A 177 10.52 3.95 -12.55
CA PRO A 177 11.02 2.61 -12.82
C PRO A 177 11.24 1.79 -11.55
N LEU A 178 11.07 0.48 -11.70
CA LEU A 178 11.58 -0.52 -10.75
C LEU A 178 13.11 -0.37 -10.64
N ASP A 179 13.62 -0.38 -9.40
CA ASP A 179 15.06 -0.45 -9.13
C ASP A 179 15.48 -1.89 -8.85
N ARG A 180 14.98 -2.48 -7.75
CA ARG A 180 15.37 -3.84 -7.31
C ARG A 180 14.26 -4.59 -6.59
N VAL A 181 14.30 -5.91 -6.71
CA VAL A 181 13.57 -6.83 -5.82
C VAL A 181 14.30 -6.93 -4.49
N VAL A 182 13.58 -6.81 -3.38
CA VAL A 182 14.17 -6.90 -2.04
C VAL A 182 13.99 -8.31 -1.51
N LEU A 183 15.12 -8.92 -1.17
CA LEU A 183 15.20 -10.24 -0.59
C LEU A 183 15.51 -10.15 0.90
N GLU A 184 14.84 -10.97 1.67
CA GLU A 184 15.19 -11.23 3.05
C GLU A 184 16.50 -12.03 3.14
N ASP A 185 17.30 -11.75 4.16
CA ASP A 185 18.71 -12.18 4.23
C ASP A 185 18.92 -13.69 4.47
N SER A 186 18.03 -14.38 5.19
CA SER A 186 18.26 -15.76 5.64
C SER A 186 17.72 -16.83 4.69
N GLU A 187 16.48 -16.70 4.23
CA GLU A 187 15.81 -17.66 3.34
C GLU A 187 15.59 -17.10 1.93
N SER A 188 16.12 -15.91 1.63
CA SER A 188 16.00 -15.26 0.30
C SER A 188 14.55 -15.11 -0.15
N ARG A 189 13.68 -14.72 0.79
CA ARG A 189 12.26 -14.51 0.51
C ARG A 189 12.02 -13.13 -0.09
N VAL A 190 11.14 -13.03 -1.07
CA VAL A 190 10.72 -11.77 -1.69
C VAL A 190 9.80 -11.04 -0.72
N ILE A 191 10.31 -9.98 -0.09
CA ILE A 191 9.58 -9.19 0.92
C ILE A 191 9.05 -7.86 0.38
N GLY A 192 9.51 -7.45 -0.81
CA GLY A 192 9.08 -6.22 -1.45
C GLY A 192 9.99 -5.85 -2.61
N PHE A 193 9.94 -4.57 -3.00
CA PHE A 193 10.75 -4.03 -4.08
C PHE A 193 11.01 -2.54 -3.88
N THR A 194 11.98 -2.02 -4.61
CA THR A 194 12.38 -0.62 -4.57
C THR A 194 12.10 0.05 -5.90
N THR A 195 11.69 1.31 -5.86
CA THR A 195 11.60 2.19 -7.04
C THR A 195 12.49 3.40 -6.84
N LYS A 196 12.84 4.09 -7.94
CA LYS A 196 13.60 5.35 -7.85
C LYS A 196 12.84 6.35 -6.98
N TYR A 197 13.49 6.90 -5.95
CA TYR A 197 12.89 7.98 -5.18
C TYR A 197 12.94 9.29 -5.96
N ILE A 198 11.78 9.92 -6.14
CA ILE A 198 11.65 11.24 -6.78
C ILE A 198 11.39 12.27 -5.67
N PRO A 199 12.30 13.25 -5.46
CA PRO A 199 12.10 14.28 -4.45
C PRO A 199 11.08 15.32 -4.92
N GLY A 200 10.42 15.98 -3.97
CA GLY A 200 9.45 17.06 -4.24
C GLY A 200 8.03 16.77 -3.75
N GLY A 201 7.72 15.51 -3.45
CA GLY A 201 6.38 15.09 -3.05
C GLY A 201 5.46 14.87 -4.24
N THR A 202 4.22 14.51 -3.95
CA THR A 202 3.20 14.21 -4.97
C THR A 202 2.58 15.50 -5.52
N LEU A 203 1.89 15.39 -6.65
CA LEU A 203 1.12 16.49 -7.18
C LEU A 203 0.00 16.92 -6.20
N GLU A 204 -0.49 16.05 -5.33
CA GLU A 204 -1.42 16.41 -4.25
C GLU A 204 -0.76 17.39 -3.26
N ASP A 205 0.46 17.09 -2.83
CA ASP A 205 1.16 17.86 -1.78
C ASP A 205 1.80 19.16 -2.30
N THR A 206 2.15 19.21 -3.59
CA THR A 206 2.89 20.34 -4.15
C THR A 206 1.99 21.55 -4.43
N LYS A 207 2.54 22.75 -4.24
CA LYS A 207 1.90 24.03 -4.60
C LYS A 207 2.32 24.55 -5.98
N LEU A 208 2.96 23.70 -6.78
CA LEU A 208 3.43 24.09 -8.11
C LEU A 208 2.23 24.39 -9.01
N PRO A 209 2.33 25.40 -9.90
CA PRO A 209 1.35 25.58 -10.95
C PRO A 209 1.25 24.31 -11.79
N PHE A 210 0.03 23.82 -12.02
CA PHE A 210 -0.19 22.66 -12.86
C PHE A 210 0.00 23.06 -14.32
N ARG A 211 0.91 22.35 -15.01
CA ARG A 211 1.30 22.68 -16.37
C ARG A 211 0.44 21.98 -17.40
N PHE A 212 0.10 22.68 -18.48
CA PHE A 212 -0.63 22.09 -19.59
C PHE A 212 0.15 20.92 -20.22
N GLU A 213 1.48 21.04 -20.28
CA GLU A 213 2.36 19.96 -20.75
C GLU A 213 2.20 18.67 -19.93
N TRP A 214 2.02 18.77 -18.61
CA TRP A 214 1.86 17.59 -17.75
C TRP A 214 0.56 16.84 -18.04
N LEU A 215 -0.51 17.58 -18.37
CA LEU A 215 -1.75 16.97 -18.82
C LEU A 215 -1.55 16.22 -20.15
N GLN A 216 -0.81 16.81 -21.09
CA GLN A 216 -0.49 16.17 -22.38
C GLN A 216 0.32 14.89 -22.16
N GLN A 217 1.39 14.97 -21.36
CA GLN A 217 2.23 13.81 -21.00
C GLN A 217 1.39 12.70 -20.34
N LEU A 218 0.51 13.05 -19.41
CA LEU A 218 -0.35 12.07 -18.74
C LEU A 218 -1.33 11.42 -19.72
N THR A 219 -2.04 12.18 -20.55
CA THR A 219 -2.97 11.58 -21.56
C THR A 219 -2.25 10.68 -22.56
N GLN A 220 -1.02 11.05 -22.98
CA GLN A 220 -0.20 10.21 -23.85
C GLN A 220 0.23 8.91 -23.17
N LEU A 221 0.63 8.99 -21.89
CA LEU A 221 0.96 7.82 -21.09
C LEU A 221 -0.26 6.91 -20.91
N ILE A 222 -1.44 7.48 -20.61
CA ILE A 222 -2.67 6.71 -20.45
C ILE A 222 -3.07 6.04 -21.76
N ASP A 223 -3.00 6.72 -22.90
CA ASP A 223 -3.23 6.11 -24.22
C ASP A 223 -2.24 4.96 -24.47
N PHE A 224 -0.94 5.16 -24.17
CA PHE A 224 0.07 4.11 -24.31
C PHE A 224 -0.24 2.87 -23.45
N LEU A 225 -0.54 3.06 -22.16
CA LEU A 225 -0.88 1.96 -21.27
C LEU A 225 -2.16 1.25 -21.73
N ASN A 226 -3.22 1.99 -21.99
CA ASN A 226 -4.55 1.44 -22.26
C ASN A 226 -4.64 0.83 -23.66
N LEU A 227 -4.17 1.55 -24.69
CA LEU A 227 -4.38 1.17 -26.09
C LEU A 227 -3.27 0.30 -26.65
N ASP A 228 -2.02 0.50 -26.22
CA ASP A 228 -0.90 -0.28 -26.76
C ASP A 228 -0.60 -1.52 -25.92
N LEU A 229 -0.64 -1.38 -24.59
CA LEU A 229 -0.28 -2.45 -23.65
C LEU A 229 -1.48 -3.17 -23.01
N GLY A 230 -2.69 -2.64 -23.17
CA GLY A 230 -3.90 -3.21 -22.55
C GLY A 230 -3.84 -3.20 -21.03
N ILE A 231 -3.22 -2.17 -20.45
CA ILE A 231 -3.05 -1.95 -19.01
C ILE A 231 -3.87 -0.74 -18.57
N MET A 232 -4.59 -0.89 -17.47
CA MET A 232 -5.24 0.20 -16.75
C MET A 232 -4.59 0.37 -15.38
N HIS A 233 -4.26 1.60 -15.01
CA HIS A 233 -3.75 1.89 -13.68
C HIS A 233 -4.86 1.83 -12.61
N GLN A 234 -6.09 2.21 -12.96
CA GLN A 234 -7.29 2.24 -12.13
C GLN A 234 -7.27 3.16 -10.91
N ASP A 235 -6.17 3.89 -10.68
CA ASP A 235 -6.05 4.88 -9.60
C ASP A 235 -5.20 6.10 -10.01
N VAL A 236 -5.48 6.62 -11.21
CA VAL A 236 -4.86 7.87 -11.66
C VAL A 236 -5.41 9.02 -10.82
N ALA A 237 -4.58 9.57 -9.94
CA ALA A 237 -4.92 10.65 -9.03
C ALA A 237 -3.70 11.52 -8.69
N PRO A 238 -3.87 12.76 -8.20
CA PRO A 238 -2.74 13.65 -7.87
C PRO A 238 -1.76 13.06 -6.84
N ARG A 239 -2.23 12.22 -5.93
CA ARG A 239 -1.38 11.49 -4.96
C ARG A 239 -0.46 10.44 -5.60
N ASN A 240 -0.80 9.95 -6.80
CA ASN A 240 -0.05 8.95 -7.56
C ASN A 240 0.77 9.58 -8.71
N LEU A 241 0.92 10.91 -8.68
CA LEU A 241 1.69 11.66 -9.68
C LEU A 241 2.82 12.42 -8.99
N LEU A 242 4.02 12.33 -9.55
CA LEU A 242 5.22 13.02 -9.08
C LEU A 242 5.70 13.98 -10.16
N ILE A 243 6.39 15.05 -9.77
CA ILE A 243 7.10 15.92 -10.70
C ILE A 243 8.59 15.71 -10.49
N ASP A 244 9.27 15.20 -11.50
CA ASP A 244 10.72 15.04 -11.45
C ASP A 244 11.40 16.42 -11.47
N PRO A 245 12.14 16.81 -10.42
CA PRO A 245 12.77 18.13 -10.39
C PRO A 245 13.94 18.28 -11.37
N GLU A 246 14.51 17.17 -11.88
CA GLU A 246 15.61 17.22 -12.85
C GLU A 246 15.08 17.42 -14.27
N THR A 247 14.02 16.70 -14.64
CA THR A 247 13.48 16.70 -16.00
C THR A 247 12.24 17.58 -16.16
N HIS A 248 11.64 18.01 -15.05
CA HIS A 248 10.35 18.72 -14.97
C HIS A 248 9.17 17.98 -15.61
N LYS A 249 9.28 16.66 -15.75
CA LYS A 249 8.23 15.79 -16.29
C LYS A 249 7.33 15.24 -15.20
N ILE A 250 6.08 14.96 -15.58
CA ILE A 250 5.17 14.21 -14.71
C ILE A 250 5.54 12.72 -14.76
N LEU A 251 5.50 12.06 -13.61
CA LEU A 251 5.74 10.63 -13.45
C LEU A 251 4.54 9.99 -12.75
N LEU A 252 4.03 8.89 -13.30
CA LEU A 252 3.02 8.03 -12.69
C LEU A 252 3.72 6.91 -11.89
N PHE A 253 3.17 6.60 -10.72
CA PHE A 253 3.61 5.50 -9.87
C PHE A 253 2.41 4.90 -9.13
N ASP A 254 2.66 3.82 -8.38
CA ASP A 254 1.67 3.12 -7.55
C ASP A 254 0.65 2.29 -8.35
N PHE A 255 1.17 1.26 -9.03
CA PHE A 255 0.36 0.35 -9.85
C PHE A 255 -0.28 -0.78 -9.02
N ASP A 256 -0.63 -0.54 -7.76
CA ASP A 256 -1.17 -1.57 -6.86
C ASP A 256 -2.61 -1.99 -7.22
N TRP A 257 -3.34 -1.12 -7.94
CA TRP A 257 -4.67 -1.38 -8.52
C TRP A 257 -4.64 -1.82 -9.99
N VAL A 258 -3.48 -2.15 -10.54
CA VAL A 258 -3.34 -2.40 -11.98
C VAL A 258 -4.26 -3.51 -12.51
N ALA A 259 -4.88 -3.25 -13.65
CA ALA A 259 -5.58 -4.23 -14.46
C ALA A 259 -4.86 -4.46 -15.79
N CYS A 260 -5.05 -5.65 -16.35
CA CYS A 260 -4.60 -5.99 -17.68
C CYS A 260 -5.60 -6.86 -18.41
N GLY A 261 -6.10 -6.38 -19.54
CA GLY A 261 -7.28 -6.94 -20.18
C GLY A 261 -8.41 -7.11 -19.17
N LYS A 262 -8.91 -8.33 -19.00
CA LYS A 262 -9.97 -8.64 -18.03
C LYS A 262 -9.47 -8.91 -16.60
N LYS A 263 -8.17 -9.13 -16.41
CA LYS A 263 -7.60 -9.43 -15.09
C LYS A 263 -7.62 -8.16 -14.25
N ASN A 264 -8.15 -8.27 -13.02
CA ASN A 264 -8.31 -7.19 -12.04
C ASN A 264 -9.13 -5.98 -12.49
N LEU A 265 -9.80 -6.03 -13.65
CA LEU A 265 -10.60 -4.92 -14.15
C LEU A 265 -11.79 -4.67 -13.23
N LEU A 266 -11.90 -3.46 -12.71
CA LEU A 266 -12.98 -3.03 -11.82
C LEU A 266 -13.96 -2.16 -12.58
N ASP A 267 -15.25 -2.44 -12.39
CA ASP A 267 -16.31 -1.61 -12.94
C ASP A 267 -16.20 -0.18 -12.39
N GLY A 268 -16.19 0.81 -13.28
CA GLY A 268 -16.11 2.23 -12.94
C GLY A 268 -14.70 2.77 -12.67
N SER A 269 -13.66 1.93 -12.65
CA SER A 269 -12.27 2.35 -12.38
C SER A 269 -11.48 2.55 -13.69
N ASP A 270 -11.88 3.53 -14.49
CA ASP A 270 -11.25 3.86 -15.78
C ASP A 270 -10.22 5.00 -15.64
N ASP A 271 -9.04 4.84 -16.24
CA ASP A 271 -7.98 5.85 -16.23
C ASP A 271 -8.44 7.17 -16.88
N VAL A 272 -9.34 7.12 -17.87
CA VAL A 272 -9.84 8.33 -18.56
C VAL A 272 -10.59 9.24 -17.58
N THR A 273 -11.38 8.67 -16.66
CA THR A 273 -12.06 9.46 -15.61
C THR A 273 -11.07 9.92 -14.54
N GLY A 274 -10.03 9.14 -14.24
CA GLY A 274 -8.96 9.49 -13.31
C GLY A 274 -8.19 10.76 -13.70
N VAL A 275 -7.85 10.92 -14.99
CA VAL A 275 -7.13 12.09 -15.53
C VAL A 275 -7.89 13.41 -15.32
N SER A 276 -9.22 13.36 -15.22
CA SER A 276 -10.04 14.57 -15.11
C SER A 276 -9.98 15.27 -13.74
N PHE A 277 -9.15 14.79 -12.79
CA PHE A 277 -8.85 15.39 -11.49
C PHE A 277 -10.03 16.11 -10.81
N THR A 278 -11.00 15.35 -10.28
CA THR A 278 -12.14 15.92 -9.54
C THR A 278 -12.12 15.52 -8.06
N ASP A 279 -12.79 16.31 -7.22
CA ASP A 279 -12.97 16.00 -5.79
C ASP A 279 -13.99 14.88 -5.53
N ILE A 280 -14.62 14.34 -6.60
CA ILE A 280 -15.53 13.20 -6.50
C ILE A 280 -14.69 11.94 -6.24
N PRO A 281 -15.08 10.99 -5.39
CA PRO A 281 -14.36 9.73 -5.25
C PRO A 281 -14.33 8.92 -6.54
N HIS A 282 -13.23 8.22 -6.84
CA HIS A 282 -13.05 7.55 -8.15
C HIS A 282 -14.14 6.52 -8.48
N TRP A 283 -14.74 5.86 -7.49
CA TRP A 283 -15.83 4.90 -7.67
C TRP A 283 -17.21 5.55 -7.96
N ASP A 284 -17.38 6.84 -7.68
CA ASP A 284 -18.62 7.58 -7.96
C ASP A 284 -18.50 8.47 -9.22
N ARG A 285 -17.31 8.54 -9.83
CA ARG A 285 -17.04 9.42 -10.97
C ARG A 285 -17.70 8.86 -12.23
N THR A 286 -18.47 9.72 -12.89
CA THR A 286 -18.76 9.54 -14.31
C THR A 286 -18.19 10.69 -15.12
N MET A 287 -17.81 10.41 -16.36
CA MET A 287 -17.26 11.45 -17.24
C MET A 287 -18.29 12.57 -17.51
N ASP A 288 -19.58 12.23 -17.53
CA ASP A 288 -20.65 13.23 -17.69
C ASP A 288 -20.70 14.20 -16.52
N MET A 289 -20.39 13.75 -15.29
CA MET A 289 -20.28 14.65 -14.13
C MET A 289 -19.17 15.68 -14.28
N VAL A 290 -18.07 15.37 -14.98
CA VAL A 290 -16.96 16.32 -15.21
C VAL A 290 -17.27 17.27 -16.36
N GLN A 291 -17.78 16.73 -17.47
CA GLN A 291 -18.03 17.51 -18.68
C GLN A 291 -19.22 18.46 -18.55
N SER A 292 -20.24 18.07 -17.76
CA SER A 292 -21.44 18.88 -17.53
C SER A 292 -21.23 20.06 -16.59
N ILE A 293 -20.08 20.16 -15.90
CA ILE A 293 -19.75 21.29 -15.04
C ILE A 293 -19.67 22.56 -15.89
N PRO A 294 -20.56 23.55 -15.71
CA PRO A 294 -20.60 24.73 -16.56
C PRO A 294 -19.31 25.56 -16.45
N GLU A 295 -18.76 25.68 -15.25
CA GLU A 295 -17.54 26.42 -14.95
C GLU A 295 -16.58 25.58 -14.10
N TRP A 296 -15.36 25.36 -14.58
CA TRP A 296 -14.34 24.63 -13.83
C TRP A 296 -13.70 25.56 -12.81
N LEU A 297 -14.04 25.35 -11.54
CA LEU A 297 -13.41 26.05 -10.43
C LEU A 297 -11.97 25.57 -10.29
N CYS A 298 -11.05 26.53 -10.35
CA CYS A 298 -9.63 26.25 -10.35
C CYS A 298 -9.10 26.26 -8.91
N ASN A 299 -8.83 25.08 -8.36
CA ASN A 299 -8.32 24.93 -6.99
C ASN A 299 -6.79 25.05 -6.90
N ARG A 300 -6.11 25.33 -8.01
CA ARG A 300 -4.65 25.45 -8.12
C ARG A 300 -4.25 26.39 -9.25
N GLU A 301 -3.11 27.07 -9.13
CA GLU A 301 -2.57 27.88 -10.22
C GLU A 301 -2.29 27.02 -11.47
N LEU A 302 -2.58 27.57 -12.66
CA LEU A 302 -2.32 26.94 -13.94
C LEU A 302 -1.34 27.80 -14.74
N ASP A 303 -0.50 27.16 -15.57
CA ASP A 303 0.39 27.89 -16.49
C ASP A 303 -0.33 28.44 -17.73
N SER A 304 -1.58 28.02 -17.95
CA SER A 304 -2.40 28.34 -19.11
C SER A 304 -3.86 28.56 -18.68
N GLY A 305 -4.67 29.18 -19.54
CA GLY A 305 -6.09 29.39 -19.26
C GLY A 305 -6.84 28.07 -19.10
N VAL A 306 -7.80 28.01 -18.17
CA VAL A 306 -8.67 26.84 -17.90
C VAL A 306 -9.34 26.32 -19.19
N SER A 307 -9.69 27.20 -20.12
CA SER A 307 -10.25 26.84 -21.42
C SER A 307 -9.31 25.97 -22.26
N THR A 308 -8.00 26.17 -22.19
CA THR A 308 -7.01 25.35 -22.90
C THR A 308 -7.03 23.91 -22.39
N PHE A 309 -6.99 23.73 -21.07
CA PHE A 309 -7.08 22.41 -20.43
C PHE A 309 -8.40 21.73 -20.76
N ARG A 310 -9.52 22.46 -20.62
CA ARG A 310 -10.86 21.92 -20.86
C ARG A 310 -11.07 21.51 -22.32
N ASN A 311 -10.62 22.32 -23.28
CA ASN A 311 -10.75 21.99 -24.70
C ASN A 311 -9.94 20.74 -25.04
N PHE A 312 -8.69 20.65 -24.59
CA PHE A 312 -7.84 19.48 -24.81
C PHE A 312 -8.45 18.21 -24.21
N LEU A 313 -8.91 18.26 -22.95
CA LEU A 313 -9.56 17.12 -22.30
C LEU A 313 -10.84 16.71 -23.01
N ASN A 314 -11.67 17.65 -23.43
CA ASN A 314 -12.89 17.35 -24.18
C ASN A 314 -12.59 16.68 -25.52
N GLU A 315 -11.57 17.14 -26.25
CA GLU A 315 -11.15 16.52 -27.51
C GLU A 315 -10.61 15.11 -27.31
N TRP A 316 -9.74 14.92 -26.30
CA TRP A 316 -9.19 13.61 -25.97
C TRP A 316 -10.30 12.63 -25.53
N VAL A 317 -11.18 13.04 -24.62
CA VAL A 317 -12.34 12.24 -24.18
C VAL A 317 -13.31 11.95 -25.33
N ALA A 318 -13.55 12.90 -26.23
CA ALA A 318 -14.42 12.68 -27.39
C ALA A 318 -13.82 11.63 -28.34
N LYS A 319 -12.50 11.70 -28.59
CA LYS A 319 -11.78 10.69 -29.37
C LYS A 319 -11.92 9.32 -28.73
N ARG A 320 -11.65 9.22 -27.43
CA ARG A 320 -11.82 8.02 -26.60
C ARG A 320 -13.23 7.44 -26.73
N ARG A 321 -14.28 8.21 -26.48
CA ARG A 321 -15.68 7.77 -26.66
C ARG A 321 -16.07 7.35 -28.09
N SER A 322 -15.44 7.94 -29.11
CA SER A 322 -15.74 7.64 -30.51
C SER A 322 -15.06 6.36 -31.01
N CYS A 323 -13.96 5.99 -30.37
CA CYS A 323 -13.30 4.72 -30.55
C CYS A 323 -13.97 3.71 -29.62
N ASP A 324 -14.09 2.46 -30.02
CA ASP A 324 -14.55 1.41 -29.10
C ASP A 324 -13.43 1.10 -28.10
N ASP A 325 -13.16 2.04 -27.19
CA ASP A 325 -11.98 2.08 -26.33
C ASP A 325 -11.82 0.81 -25.52
N MET A 326 -12.93 0.29 -24.99
CA MET A 326 -12.92 -0.96 -24.23
C MET A 326 -12.56 -2.14 -25.13
N GLN A 327 -13.05 -2.21 -26.37
CA GLN A 327 -12.58 -3.23 -27.31
C GLN A 327 -11.11 -3.02 -27.66
N GLN A 328 -10.65 -1.78 -27.85
CA GLN A 328 -9.24 -1.53 -28.16
C GLN A 328 -8.32 -1.95 -27.00
N TYR A 329 -8.67 -1.60 -25.76
CA TYR A 329 -7.98 -2.04 -24.55
C TYR A 329 -7.93 -3.57 -24.43
N LEU A 330 -9.09 -4.23 -24.60
CA LEU A 330 -9.18 -5.68 -24.53
C LEU A 330 -8.45 -6.41 -25.67
N ASN A 331 -8.17 -5.71 -26.78
CA ASN A 331 -7.48 -6.24 -27.96
C ASN A 331 -6.15 -5.50 -28.24
N ALA A 332 -5.53 -4.90 -27.21
CA ALA A 332 -4.33 -4.10 -27.38
C ALA A 332 -3.19 -4.93 -28.01
N PRO A 333 -2.44 -4.36 -28.97
CA PRO A 333 -1.53 -5.12 -29.84
C PRO A 333 -0.31 -5.68 -29.10
N ASN A 334 0.13 -5.04 -28.02
CA ASN A 334 1.32 -5.41 -27.25
C ASN A 334 0.95 -5.77 -25.81
N GLN A 335 -0.18 -6.47 -25.61
CA GLN A 335 -0.64 -6.87 -24.29
C GLN A 335 0.47 -7.52 -23.46
N LEU A 336 0.72 -6.93 -22.30
CA LEU A 336 1.60 -7.54 -21.32
C LEU A 336 0.81 -8.58 -20.51
N GLY A 337 1.52 -9.54 -19.93
CA GLY A 337 0.93 -10.51 -19.04
C GLY A 337 1.90 -10.77 -17.89
N TRP A 338 1.35 -11.13 -16.74
CA TRP A 338 2.13 -11.56 -15.58
C TRP A 338 1.46 -12.74 -14.89
N PRO A 339 2.25 -13.62 -14.25
CA PRO A 339 1.69 -14.79 -13.60
C PRO A 339 0.84 -14.41 -12.39
N ASP A 340 -0.08 -15.31 -12.03
CA ASP A 340 -0.77 -15.24 -10.74
C ASP A 340 0.21 -15.40 -9.59
N LEU A 341 -0.20 -14.93 -8.40
CA LEU A 341 0.60 -15.07 -7.19
C LEU A 341 0.81 -16.57 -6.90
N PRO A 342 2.06 -17.05 -6.83
CA PRO A 342 2.34 -18.43 -6.49
C PRO A 342 1.76 -18.81 -5.13
N MET A 343 1.34 -20.06 -4.99
CA MET A 343 0.91 -20.60 -3.70
C MET A 343 2.08 -20.54 -2.72
N GLN A 344 1.84 -20.02 -1.52
CA GLN A 344 2.88 -19.89 -0.50
C GLN A 344 3.14 -21.27 0.16
N PRO A 345 4.34 -21.86 0.05
CA PRO A 345 4.60 -23.21 0.57
C PRO A 345 4.37 -23.34 2.08
N ASP A 346 4.64 -22.28 2.83
CA ASP A 346 4.40 -22.24 4.29
C ASP A 346 2.92 -22.40 4.65
N TYR A 347 2.01 -22.09 3.72
CA TYR A 347 0.60 -22.28 3.97
C TYR A 347 0.17 -23.75 3.91
N ASP A 348 1.00 -24.67 3.42
CA ASP A 348 0.71 -26.11 3.41
C ASP A 348 0.93 -26.79 4.76
N VAL A 349 1.61 -26.13 5.72
CA VAL A 349 1.82 -26.68 7.06
C VAL A 349 0.48 -26.75 7.81
N PRO A 350 0.01 -27.93 8.26
CA PRO A 350 -1.27 -28.03 8.95
C PRO A 350 -1.21 -27.51 10.40
N PHE A 351 -2.27 -26.85 10.83
CA PHE A 351 -2.45 -26.37 12.19
C PHE A 351 -3.87 -26.61 12.73
N GLU A 352 -3.98 -26.63 14.05
CA GLU A 352 -5.24 -26.85 14.76
C GLU A 352 -6.09 -25.57 14.76
N MET A 353 -7.34 -25.71 14.32
CA MET A 353 -8.38 -24.67 14.31
C MET A 353 -9.55 -25.10 15.19
N GLY A 354 -9.26 -25.28 16.48
CA GLY A 354 -10.24 -25.67 17.50
C GLY A 354 -10.74 -27.11 17.33
N THR A 355 -11.86 -27.39 17.99
CA THR A 355 -12.56 -28.67 17.94
C THR A 355 -13.89 -28.52 17.21
N ASP A 356 -14.33 -29.57 16.53
CA ASP A 356 -15.67 -29.64 15.96
C ASP A 356 -16.73 -29.96 17.03
N ASP A 357 -18.00 -30.03 16.61
CA ASP A 357 -19.13 -30.33 17.50
C ASP A 357 -19.05 -31.72 18.15
N ASN A 358 -18.21 -32.62 17.62
CA ASN A 358 -17.96 -33.95 18.17
C ASN A 358 -16.75 -33.99 19.12
N GLY A 359 -16.06 -32.86 19.31
CA GLY A 359 -14.85 -32.75 20.12
C GLY A 359 -13.57 -33.22 19.40
N GLU A 360 -13.62 -33.48 18.09
CA GLU A 360 -12.45 -33.84 17.30
C GLU A 360 -11.66 -32.59 16.90
N THR A 361 -10.33 -32.67 16.96
CA THR A 361 -9.44 -31.57 16.55
C THR A 361 -9.58 -31.31 15.06
N ARG A 362 -9.95 -30.08 14.70
CA ARG A 362 -10.04 -29.64 13.31
C ARG A 362 -8.68 -29.16 12.82
N TRP A 363 -8.14 -29.83 11.80
CA TRP A 363 -6.88 -29.45 11.17
C TRP A 363 -7.12 -28.70 9.86
N VAL A 364 -6.41 -27.59 9.66
CA VAL A 364 -6.51 -26.75 8.45
C VAL A 364 -5.13 -26.31 7.96
N THR A 365 -5.07 -25.85 6.71
CA THR A 365 -3.93 -25.18 6.06
C THR A 365 -4.35 -23.75 5.66
N GLY A 366 -3.42 -22.92 5.17
CA GLY A 366 -3.73 -21.55 4.72
C GLY A 366 -3.32 -20.42 5.69
N PRO A 367 -3.88 -19.22 5.54
CA PRO A 367 -3.57 -18.08 6.41
C PRO A 367 -3.76 -18.37 7.90
N ARG A 368 -2.91 -17.81 8.76
CA ARG A 368 -2.90 -18.07 10.21
C ARG A 368 -2.28 -16.91 10.98
N MET A 369 -2.50 -16.88 12.29
CA MET A 369 -1.82 -15.92 13.17
C MET A 369 -0.34 -16.26 13.34
N ARG A 370 0.51 -15.25 13.51
CA ARG A 370 1.95 -15.40 13.74
C ARG A 370 2.26 -16.33 14.91
N ARG A 371 1.53 -16.21 16.02
CA ARG A 371 1.67 -17.11 17.19
C ARG A 371 1.46 -18.60 16.85
N ILE A 372 0.64 -18.91 15.85
CA ILE A 372 0.43 -20.29 15.37
C ILE A 372 1.66 -20.73 14.57
N ALA A 373 2.13 -19.90 13.64
CA ALA A 373 3.33 -20.16 12.85
C ALA A 373 4.57 -20.40 13.74
N ILE A 374 4.75 -19.60 14.80
CA ILE A 374 5.82 -19.79 15.81
C ILE A 374 5.74 -21.19 16.44
N ARG A 375 4.54 -21.59 16.92
CA ARG A 375 4.34 -22.93 17.53
C ARG A 375 4.61 -24.07 16.56
N LYS A 376 4.45 -23.83 15.25
CA LYS A 376 4.77 -24.79 14.19
C LYS A 376 6.24 -24.76 13.75
N GLY A 377 7.06 -23.90 14.35
CA GLY A 377 8.47 -23.75 13.98
C GLY A 377 8.68 -23.16 12.59
N GLN A 378 7.68 -22.47 12.04
CA GLN A 378 7.80 -21.82 10.74
C GLN A 378 8.69 -20.57 10.86
N TYR A 379 9.48 -20.31 9.83
CA TYR A 379 10.27 -19.09 9.74
C TYR A 379 9.35 -17.87 9.66
N ILE A 380 9.70 -16.81 10.38
CA ILE A 380 8.92 -15.57 10.44
C ILE A 380 9.89 -14.41 10.25
N PHE A 381 9.68 -13.69 9.14
CA PHE A 381 10.34 -12.40 8.96
C PHE A 381 9.75 -11.36 9.91
N ARG A 382 10.62 -10.69 10.66
CA ARG A 382 10.25 -9.74 11.71
C ARG A 382 10.38 -8.31 11.21
N TRP A 383 9.24 -7.68 11.01
CA TRP A 383 9.13 -6.28 10.60
C TRP A 383 9.20 -5.30 11.77
N GLU A 384 9.10 -5.78 13.01
CA GLU A 384 8.95 -4.93 14.18
C GLU A 384 10.09 -3.94 14.30
N ARG A 385 9.73 -2.67 14.40
CA ARG A 385 10.68 -1.57 14.39
C ARG A 385 10.30 -0.48 15.38
N PRO A 386 11.26 0.35 15.82
CA PRO A 386 10.96 1.52 16.64
C PRO A 386 9.98 2.48 15.96
N PRO A 387 9.22 3.28 16.73
CA PRO A 387 8.35 4.31 16.17
C PRO A 387 9.18 5.40 15.46
N GLN A 388 8.57 6.08 14.48
CA GLN A 388 9.27 7.04 13.61
C GLN A 388 9.83 8.23 14.38
N SER A 389 9.21 8.59 15.49
CA SER A 389 9.73 9.59 16.43
C SER A 389 11.17 9.30 16.88
N ARG A 390 11.56 8.02 16.98
CA ARG A 390 12.91 7.59 17.37
C ARG A 390 13.93 7.59 16.22
N LEU A 391 13.50 7.49 14.97
CA LEU A 391 14.38 7.64 13.80
C LEU A 391 14.96 9.06 13.68
N ARG A 392 14.23 10.07 14.18
CA ARG A 392 14.68 11.47 14.12
C ARG A 392 15.75 11.77 15.17
N MET A 393 15.66 11.14 16.34
CA MET A 393 16.65 11.35 17.41
C MET A 393 18.04 10.83 17.02
N SER A 394 18.13 9.78 16.20
CA SER A 394 19.43 9.27 15.72
C SER A 394 20.10 10.20 14.71
N LYS A 395 19.35 11.02 13.95
CA LYS A 395 19.91 11.99 12.99
C LYS A 395 20.51 13.25 13.65
N ASN A 396 20.03 13.62 14.83
CA ASN A 396 20.53 14.80 15.56
C ASN A 396 21.70 14.49 16.52
N ASN A 397 22.08 13.21 16.64
CA ASN A 397 23.16 12.73 17.50
C ASN A 397 24.37 12.18 16.71
N VAL A 398 24.51 12.56 15.43
CA VAL A 398 25.66 12.27 14.59
C VAL A 398 26.30 13.56 14.11
#